data_AF-A0A1M3K0W5-F1
#
_entry.id   AF-A0A1M3K0W5-F1
#
_cell.length_a   1.000
_cell.length_b   1.000
_cell.length_c   1.000
_cell.angle_alpha   90.00
_cell.angle_beta   90.00
_cell.angle_gamma   90.00
#
_symmetry.space_group_name_H-M   'P 1'
#
loop_
_entity.id
_entity.type
_entity.pdbx_description
1 polymer ?
#
loop_
_entity_poly.entity_id
_entity_poly.type
_entity_poly.pdbx_seq_one_letter_code
_entity_poly.pdbx_strand_id
1 'polypeptide(L)'
;MDNSLLSEINLFVDENIKNLFEKQCKIMDGFYLKDIIHRNPFLLAINNEISATKLVESALTTKLYSSEEKMFGDFFERLAIYVAEECTQGQKSAARGVDIEFIHNSIHFVISVKSSTNWGNSSQRAKMHQDLANTVTRIKQTNRSANVQPVEGICYGQSKSTISKGILKVVGQNFWYLISGDKDLYKDIIEPIGYKAKEHNDSFVKTKAEKINLLTMQFVEEFCHADGSINWPLLVEVNCGNLDLDKMFSADQ
;
A
#
# COMPACT_ATOMS: atom_id res chain seq x y z
N MET A 1 2.24 26.36 11.81
CA MET A 1 3.33 25.90 10.94
C MET A 1 4.07 27.07 10.33
N ASP A 2 5.39 26.96 10.20
CA ASP A 2 6.15 27.89 9.36
C ASP A 2 5.70 27.69 7.90
N ASN A 3 5.46 28.77 7.14
CA ASN A 3 4.99 28.68 5.76
C ASN A 3 5.97 27.90 4.85
N SER A 4 7.23 27.73 5.28
CA SER A 4 8.25 26.93 4.60
C SER A 4 7.91 25.44 4.56
N LEU A 5 7.53 24.83 5.70
CA LEU A 5 7.30 23.38 5.78
C LEU A 5 6.14 22.94 4.88
N LEU A 6 5.04 23.70 4.85
CA LEU A 6 3.92 23.40 3.97
C LEU A 6 4.29 23.54 2.49
N SER A 7 5.09 24.56 2.15
CA SER A 7 5.60 24.73 0.78
C SER A 7 6.48 23.55 0.37
N GLU A 8 7.32 23.04 1.27
CA GLU A 8 8.20 21.91 0.99
C GLU A 8 7.44 20.57 0.94
N ILE A 9 6.44 20.37 1.81
CA ILE A 9 5.50 19.25 1.72
C ILE A 9 4.76 19.29 0.37
N ASN A 10 4.34 20.45 -0.10
CA ASN A 10 3.70 20.60 -1.41
C ASN A 10 4.64 20.16 -2.54
N LEU A 11 5.90 20.60 -2.54
CA LEU A 11 6.89 20.16 -3.53
C LEU A 11 7.14 18.65 -3.47
N PHE A 12 7.26 18.10 -2.27
CA PHE A 12 7.42 16.67 -2.06
C PHE A 12 6.22 15.89 -2.60
N VAL A 13 5.00 16.36 -2.34
CA VAL A 13 3.76 15.75 -2.83
C VAL A 13 3.70 15.83 -4.36
N ASP A 14 4.01 16.98 -4.95
CA ASP A 14 3.98 17.20 -6.40
C ASP A 14 4.85 16.17 -7.15
N GLU A 15 6.10 15.98 -6.71
CA GLU A 15 7.03 15.04 -7.33
C GLU A 15 6.55 13.58 -7.20
N ASN A 16 5.99 13.22 -6.04
CA ASN A 16 5.52 11.87 -5.77
C ASN A 16 4.22 11.53 -6.50
N ILE A 17 3.29 12.47 -6.68
CA ILE A 17 2.03 12.27 -7.42
C ILE A 17 2.29 12.07 -8.91
N LYS A 18 3.20 12.83 -9.51
CA LYS A 18 3.61 12.59 -10.90
C LYS A 18 4.16 11.17 -11.09
N ASN A 19 5.01 10.71 -10.16
CA ASN A 19 5.54 9.36 -10.16
C ASN A 19 4.46 8.28 -10.04
N LEU A 20 3.39 8.55 -9.27
CA LEU A 20 2.23 7.66 -9.13
C LEU A 20 1.52 7.46 -10.48
N PHE A 21 1.18 8.55 -11.17
CA PHE A 21 0.53 8.47 -12.48
C PHE A 21 1.40 7.76 -13.53
N GLU A 22 2.71 8.05 -13.56
CA GLU A 22 3.64 7.36 -14.46
C GLU A 22 3.70 5.85 -14.19
N LYS A 23 3.67 5.44 -12.92
CA LYS A 23 3.61 4.02 -12.55
C LYS A 23 2.28 3.38 -12.92
N GLN A 24 1.16 4.07 -12.77
CA GLN A 24 -0.15 3.56 -13.19
C GLN A 24 -0.19 3.33 -14.71
N CYS A 25 0.32 4.26 -15.51
CA CYS A 25 0.45 4.07 -16.96
C CYS A 25 1.28 2.82 -17.29
N LYS A 26 2.46 2.66 -16.66
CA LYS A 26 3.30 1.46 -16.84
C LYS A 26 2.58 0.16 -16.45
N ILE A 27 1.76 0.19 -15.39
CA ILE A 27 0.95 -0.96 -14.99
C ILE A 27 -0.09 -1.28 -16.07
N MET A 28 -0.77 -0.28 -16.63
CA MET A 28 -1.73 -0.49 -17.72
C MET A 28 -1.05 -1.03 -18.99
N ASP A 29 0.11 -0.49 -19.34
CA ASP A 29 0.89 -0.95 -20.50
C ASP A 29 1.25 -2.43 -20.36
N GLY A 30 1.70 -2.82 -19.16
CA GLY A 30 2.06 -4.20 -18.82
C GLY A 30 0.91 -5.10 -18.37
N PHE A 31 -0.34 -4.65 -18.43
CA PHE A 31 -1.52 -5.46 -18.09
C PHE A 31 -2.07 -6.14 -19.34
N TYR A 32 -2.13 -7.46 -19.34
CA TYR A 32 -2.53 -8.26 -20.50
C TYR A 32 -3.68 -9.21 -20.15
N LEU A 33 -4.25 -9.87 -21.16
CA LEU A 33 -5.34 -10.83 -20.97
C LEU A 33 -5.00 -11.91 -19.93
N LYS A 34 -3.76 -12.42 -19.95
CA LYS A 34 -3.27 -13.39 -18.95
C LYS A 34 -3.40 -12.90 -17.51
N ASP A 35 -3.28 -11.60 -17.25
CA ASP A 35 -3.40 -11.02 -15.90
C ASP A 35 -4.85 -10.96 -15.42
N ILE A 36 -5.80 -11.08 -16.34
CA ILE A 36 -7.22 -11.27 -16.06
C ILE A 36 -7.47 -12.76 -15.82
N ILE A 37 -6.99 -13.62 -16.72
CA ILE A 37 -7.20 -15.08 -16.66
C ILE A 37 -6.65 -15.67 -15.36
N HIS A 38 -5.48 -15.24 -14.89
CA HIS A 38 -4.87 -15.76 -13.64
C HIS A 38 -5.57 -15.31 -12.34
N ARG A 39 -6.62 -14.49 -12.42
CA ARG A 39 -7.43 -14.14 -11.23
C ARG A 39 -8.26 -15.33 -10.78
N ASN A 40 -8.76 -15.29 -9.55
CA ASN A 40 -9.62 -16.34 -9.01
C ASN A 40 -10.94 -16.43 -9.82
N PRO A 41 -11.13 -17.47 -10.66
CA PRO A 41 -12.30 -17.56 -11.53
C PRO A 41 -13.59 -17.80 -10.73
N PHE A 42 -13.50 -18.43 -9.55
CA PHE A 42 -14.64 -18.64 -8.67
C PHE A 42 -15.16 -17.32 -8.08
N LEU A 43 -14.26 -16.41 -7.72
CA LEU A 43 -14.64 -15.09 -7.24
C LEU A 43 -15.30 -14.26 -8.36
N LEU A 44 -14.78 -14.36 -9.59
CA LEU A 44 -15.38 -13.72 -10.76
C LEU A 44 -16.79 -14.26 -11.03
N ALA A 45 -17.00 -15.58 -10.91
CA ALA A 45 -18.30 -16.22 -11.11
C ALA A 45 -19.32 -15.84 -10.02
N ILE A 46 -18.91 -15.75 -8.74
CA ILE A 46 -19.81 -15.39 -7.62
C ILE A 46 -20.37 -13.98 -7.77
N ASN A 47 -19.59 -13.04 -8.31
CA ASN A 47 -20.06 -11.67 -8.53
C ASN A 47 -21.17 -11.58 -9.60
N ASN A 48 -21.54 -12.70 -10.24
CA ASN A 48 -22.57 -12.82 -11.27
C ASN A 48 -22.41 -11.77 -12.39
N GLU A 49 -21.18 -11.39 -12.70
CA GLU A 49 -20.88 -10.46 -13.78
C GLU A 49 -20.99 -11.21 -15.11
N ILE A 50 -22.15 -11.06 -15.76
CA ILE A 50 -22.45 -11.65 -17.07
C ILE A 50 -21.74 -10.89 -18.22
N SER A 51 -21.03 -9.80 -17.91
CA SER A 51 -20.42 -8.91 -18.90
C SER A 51 -18.90 -9.04 -18.90
N ALA A 52 -18.34 -9.43 -20.06
CA ALA A 52 -16.89 -9.45 -20.29
C ALA A 52 -16.24 -8.08 -20.01
N THR A 53 -16.87 -6.97 -20.43
CA THR A 53 -16.35 -5.62 -20.18
C THR A 53 -16.25 -5.32 -18.68
N LYS A 54 -17.28 -5.63 -17.90
CA LYS A 54 -17.26 -5.40 -16.45
C LYS A 54 -16.20 -6.24 -15.76
N LEU A 55 -16.05 -7.50 -16.18
CA LEU A 55 -15.02 -8.40 -15.66
C LEU A 55 -13.61 -7.84 -15.92
N VAL A 56 -13.34 -7.42 -17.16
CA VAL A 56 -12.06 -6.80 -17.56
C VAL A 56 -11.81 -5.49 -16.81
N GLU A 57 -12.82 -4.62 -16.72
CA GLU A 57 -12.72 -3.34 -16.01
C GLU A 57 -12.46 -3.55 -14.52
N SER A 58 -13.19 -4.47 -13.89
CA SER A 58 -13.03 -4.85 -12.49
C SER A 58 -11.61 -5.41 -12.24
N ALA A 59 -11.12 -6.25 -13.15
CA ALA A 59 -9.78 -6.79 -13.09
C ALA A 59 -8.71 -5.68 -13.17
N LEU A 60 -8.78 -4.81 -14.15
CA LEU A 60 -7.82 -3.71 -14.30
C LEU A 60 -7.89 -2.75 -13.10
N THR A 61 -9.11 -2.37 -12.69
CA THR A 61 -9.34 -1.44 -11.58
C THR A 61 -8.79 -1.99 -10.27
N THR A 62 -9.05 -3.27 -9.95
CA THR A 62 -8.48 -3.92 -8.76
C THR A 62 -6.95 -3.94 -8.79
N LYS A 63 -6.35 -4.16 -9.97
CA LYS A 63 -4.89 -4.15 -10.13
C LYS A 63 -4.33 -2.75 -9.84
N LEU A 64 -4.95 -1.71 -10.39
CA LEU A 64 -4.58 -0.32 -10.15
C LEU A 64 -4.68 0.03 -8.67
N TYR A 65 -5.82 -0.26 -8.01
CA TYR A 65 -6.01 -0.02 -6.57
C TYR A 65 -4.95 -0.72 -5.71
N SER A 66 -4.67 -2.01 -5.95
CA SER A 66 -3.65 -2.73 -5.17
C SER A 66 -2.26 -2.11 -5.30
N SER A 67 -1.97 -1.50 -6.45
CA SER A 67 -0.70 -0.82 -6.68
C SER A 67 -0.67 0.56 -6.02
N GLU A 68 -1.79 1.28 -6.03
CA GLU A 68 -1.95 2.57 -5.34
C GLU A 68 -1.75 2.40 -3.84
N GLU A 69 -2.35 1.40 -3.21
CA GLU A 69 -2.18 1.15 -1.77
C GLU A 69 -0.71 0.98 -1.39
N LYS A 70 0.04 0.20 -2.18
CA LYS A 70 1.47 0.02 -1.97
C LYS A 70 2.23 1.34 -2.14
N MET A 71 1.94 2.09 -3.21
CA MET A 71 2.59 3.37 -3.46
C MET A 71 2.29 4.41 -2.37
N PHE A 72 1.05 4.46 -1.89
CA PHE A 72 0.65 5.32 -0.77
C PHE A 72 1.32 4.89 0.53
N GLY A 73 1.50 3.58 0.76
CA GLY A 73 2.31 3.07 1.86
C GLY A 73 3.73 3.64 1.84
N ASP A 74 4.43 3.49 0.70
CA ASP A 74 5.79 3.99 0.52
C ASP A 74 5.86 5.53 0.60
N PHE A 75 4.84 6.23 0.09
CA PHE A 75 4.73 7.68 0.16
C PHE A 75 4.59 8.18 1.59
N PHE A 76 3.67 7.60 2.37
CA PHE A 76 3.45 7.98 3.76
C PHE A 76 4.66 7.71 4.65
N GLU A 77 5.38 6.62 4.41
CA GLU A 77 6.65 6.34 5.09
C GLU A 77 7.67 7.46 4.84
N ARG A 78 7.91 7.81 3.56
CA ARG A 78 8.85 8.89 3.21
C ARG A 78 8.42 10.25 3.74
N LEU A 79 7.12 10.58 3.65
CA LEU A 79 6.58 11.83 4.18
C LEU A 79 6.77 11.91 5.70
N ALA A 80 6.52 10.82 6.43
CA ALA A 80 6.71 10.78 7.88
C ALA A 80 8.19 10.95 8.26
N ILE A 81 9.11 10.34 7.52
CA ILE A 81 10.56 10.52 7.72
C ILE A 81 10.93 11.99 7.52
N TYR A 82 10.51 12.59 6.40
CA TYR A 82 10.79 13.98 6.09
C TYR A 82 10.24 14.94 7.16
N VAL A 83 8.98 14.76 7.58
CA VAL A 83 8.39 15.57 8.67
C VAL A 83 9.18 15.42 9.97
N ALA A 84 9.61 14.20 10.30
CA ALA A 84 10.40 13.97 11.51
C ALA A 84 11.80 14.61 11.44
N GLU A 85 12.45 14.57 10.27
CA GLU A 85 13.73 15.25 10.01
C GLU A 85 13.61 16.75 10.27
N GLU A 86 12.60 17.40 9.67
CA GLU A 86 12.39 18.85 9.77
C GLU A 86 11.94 19.31 11.18
N CYS A 87 11.05 18.55 11.83
CA CYS A 87 10.41 19.01 13.05
C CYS A 87 11.06 18.51 14.34
N THR A 88 11.70 17.33 14.30
CA THR A 88 12.22 16.65 15.50
C THR A 88 13.70 16.33 15.42
N GLN A 89 14.40 16.74 14.35
CA GLN A 89 15.75 16.26 14.03
C GLN A 89 15.81 14.73 13.99
N GLY A 90 14.70 14.11 13.58
CA GLY A 90 14.62 12.68 13.39
C GLY A 90 15.46 12.24 12.22
N GLN A 91 15.73 10.95 12.15
CA GLN A 91 16.51 10.37 11.08
C GLN A 91 15.92 9.03 10.67
N LYS A 92 16.13 8.67 9.40
CA LYS A 92 15.84 7.32 8.93
C LYS A 92 16.66 6.30 9.72
N SER A 93 15.98 5.30 10.29
CA SER A 93 16.65 4.25 11.04
C SER A 93 17.44 3.30 10.12
N ALA A 94 18.61 2.86 10.58
CA ALA A 94 19.34 1.75 9.97
C ALA A 94 18.84 0.38 10.49
N ALA A 95 17.97 0.37 11.51
CA ALA A 95 17.47 -0.85 12.12
C ALA A 95 16.39 -1.49 11.26
N ARG A 96 16.48 -2.81 11.08
CA ARG A 96 15.44 -3.55 10.38
C ARG A 96 14.08 -3.37 11.09
N GLY A 97 13.06 -2.99 10.33
CA GLY A 97 11.68 -2.85 10.81
C GLY A 97 11.44 -1.58 11.64
N VAL A 98 12.37 -0.63 11.61
CA VAL A 98 12.21 0.72 12.17
C VAL A 98 12.45 1.69 11.03
N ASP A 99 11.62 2.73 10.97
CA ASP A 99 11.61 3.69 9.88
C ASP A 99 12.19 5.04 10.35
N ILE A 100 11.83 5.48 11.57
CA ILE A 100 12.25 6.78 12.14
C ILE A 100 12.83 6.59 13.55
N GLU A 101 13.92 7.29 13.85
CA GLU A 101 14.46 7.45 15.21
C GLU A 101 14.64 8.95 15.54
N PHE A 102 14.21 9.37 16.73
CA PHE A 102 14.49 10.72 17.26
C PHE A 102 14.45 10.76 18.78
N ILE A 103 15.05 11.79 19.38
CA ILE A 103 15.03 12.00 20.84
C ILE A 103 14.22 13.26 21.15
N HIS A 104 13.19 13.11 21.98
CA HIS A 104 12.39 14.23 22.45
C HIS A 104 12.05 14.06 23.94
N ASN A 105 12.23 15.11 24.75
CA ASN A 105 12.03 15.09 26.21
C ASN A 105 12.70 13.89 26.90
N SER A 106 13.96 13.60 26.53
CA SER A 106 14.76 12.46 27.03
C SER A 106 14.18 11.08 26.73
N ILE A 107 13.21 10.96 25.81
CA ILE A 107 12.70 9.70 25.27
C ILE A 107 13.27 9.50 23.88
N HIS A 108 13.93 8.37 23.65
CA HIS A 108 14.33 7.92 22.33
C HIS A 108 13.17 7.15 21.68
N PHE A 109 12.50 7.78 20.74
CA PHE A 109 11.44 7.15 19.97
C PHE A 109 12.03 6.33 18.83
N VAL A 110 11.61 5.07 18.72
CA VAL A 110 11.92 4.19 17.59
C VAL A 110 10.61 3.77 16.96
N ILE A 111 10.37 4.19 15.72
CA ILE A 111 9.03 4.16 15.11
C ILE A 111 9.05 3.28 13.87
N SER A 112 8.09 2.35 13.78
CA SER A 112 7.71 1.79 12.48
C SER A 112 6.44 2.47 11.97
N VAL A 113 6.50 3.00 10.76
CA VAL A 113 5.42 3.73 10.09
C VAL A 113 4.57 2.76 9.29
N LYS A 114 3.25 2.94 9.35
CA LYS A 114 2.26 2.20 8.58
C LYS A 114 1.21 3.17 8.05
N SER A 115 0.69 2.91 6.86
CA SER A 115 -0.35 3.77 6.29
C SER A 115 -1.65 3.67 7.10
N SER A 116 -2.16 2.45 7.31
CA SER A 116 -3.49 2.18 7.86
C SER A 116 -3.47 1.28 9.09
N THR A 117 -4.58 1.21 9.82
CA THR A 117 -4.72 0.26 10.95
C THR A 117 -4.76 -1.20 10.53
N ASN A 118 -5.07 -1.51 9.26
CA ASN A 118 -5.20 -2.86 8.71
C ASN A 118 -4.02 -3.24 7.79
N TRP A 119 -2.83 -2.74 8.12
CA TRP A 119 -1.62 -2.88 7.29
C TRP A 119 -1.06 -4.31 7.17
N GLY A 120 -1.52 -5.27 7.98
CA GLY A 120 -1.00 -6.63 7.93
C GLY A 120 -1.72 -7.64 8.81
N ASN A 121 -1.49 -8.91 8.48
CA ASN A 121 -1.98 -10.07 9.24
C ASN A 121 -1.23 -10.24 10.57
N SER A 122 -1.67 -11.21 11.38
CA SER A 122 -1.10 -11.49 12.71
C SER A 122 0.41 -11.77 12.68
N SER A 123 0.88 -12.54 11.70
CA SER A 123 2.30 -12.88 11.53
C SER A 123 3.15 -11.65 11.19
N GLN A 124 2.66 -10.78 10.29
CA GLN A 124 3.33 -9.53 9.94
C GLN A 124 3.42 -8.57 11.14
N ARG A 125 2.34 -8.47 11.92
CA ARG A 125 2.32 -7.68 13.16
C ARG A 125 3.29 -8.20 14.20
N ALA A 126 3.31 -9.50 14.43
CA ALA A 126 4.24 -10.15 15.35
C ALA A 126 5.69 -9.88 14.94
N LYS A 127 6.00 -9.93 13.64
CA LYS A 127 7.34 -9.64 13.13
C LYS A 127 7.78 -8.20 13.38
N MET A 128 6.90 -7.22 13.11
CA MET A 128 7.20 -5.80 13.34
C MET A 128 7.42 -5.51 14.84
N HIS A 129 6.58 -6.07 15.72
CA HIS A 129 6.75 -5.92 17.16
C HIS A 129 8.08 -6.52 17.64
N GLN A 130 8.49 -7.67 17.09
CA GLN A 130 9.77 -8.27 17.39
C GLN A 130 10.94 -7.38 16.95
N ASP A 131 10.85 -6.77 15.77
CA ASP A 131 11.88 -5.89 15.22
C ASP A 131 12.05 -4.60 16.05
N LEU A 132 10.95 -3.99 16.49
CA LEU A 132 10.98 -2.89 17.45
C LEU A 132 11.62 -3.30 18.78
N ALA A 133 11.22 -4.45 19.35
CA ALA A 133 11.76 -4.95 20.62
C ALA A 133 13.27 -5.26 20.54
N ASN A 134 13.72 -5.82 19.41
CA ASN A 134 15.13 -6.07 19.15
C ASN A 134 15.92 -4.77 19.09
N THR A 135 15.37 -3.74 18.45
CA THR A 135 16.01 -2.42 18.36
C THR A 135 16.13 -1.75 19.73
N VAL A 136 15.07 -1.80 20.54
CA VAL A 136 15.11 -1.33 21.94
C VAL A 136 16.20 -2.05 22.74
N THR A 137 16.29 -3.37 22.60
CA THR A 137 17.31 -4.18 23.29
C THR A 137 18.71 -3.77 22.88
N ARG A 138 18.95 -3.59 21.58
CA ARG A 138 20.25 -3.16 21.04
C ARG A 138 20.66 -1.78 21.57
N ILE A 139 19.74 -0.82 21.58
CA ILE A 139 20.02 0.53 22.12
C ILE A 139 20.39 0.45 23.60
N LYS A 140 19.67 -0.36 24.39
CA LYS A 140 19.94 -0.52 25.84
C LYS A 140 21.23 -1.27 26.16
N GLN A 141 21.74 -2.09 25.24
CA GLN A 141 23.07 -2.69 25.38
C GLN A 141 24.18 -1.65 25.31
N THR A 142 24.03 -0.64 24.45
CA THR A 142 24.99 0.46 24.32
C THR A 142 24.79 1.55 25.39
N ASN A 143 23.53 1.86 25.73
CA ASN A 143 23.18 2.85 26.75
C ASN A 143 22.10 2.30 27.69
N ARG A 144 22.52 1.75 28.83
CA ARG A 144 21.63 1.07 29.78
C ARG A 144 20.55 1.96 30.40
N SER A 145 20.81 3.26 30.53
CA SER A 145 19.84 4.23 31.07
C SER A 145 18.94 4.86 30.00
N ALA A 146 19.08 4.47 28.73
CA ALA A 146 18.25 5.00 27.65
C ALA A 146 16.77 4.68 27.88
N ASN A 147 15.97 5.74 27.95
CA ASN A 147 14.52 5.64 27.91
C ASN A 147 14.07 5.52 26.45
N VAL A 148 13.77 4.30 26.00
CA VAL A 148 13.41 4.02 24.60
C VAL A 148 11.95 3.62 24.52
N GLN A 149 11.18 4.33 23.68
CA GLN A 149 9.77 4.04 23.43
C GLN A 149 9.60 3.49 22.00
N PRO A 150 9.34 2.18 21.83
CA PRO A 150 8.95 1.65 20.53
C PRO A 150 7.53 2.09 20.16
N VAL A 151 7.34 2.50 18.91
CA VAL A 151 6.07 3.06 18.42
C VAL A 151 5.62 2.36 17.14
N GLU A 152 4.35 1.93 17.11
CA GLU A 152 3.61 1.65 15.89
C GLU A 152 2.90 2.94 15.46
N GLY A 153 3.50 3.66 14.51
CA GLY A 153 2.98 4.92 13.99
C GLY A 153 2.11 4.70 12.77
N ILE A 154 0.86 5.16 12.81
CA ILE A 154 -0.13 4.91 11.75
C ILE A 154 -0.62 6.24 11.18
N CYS A 155 -0.44 6.46 9.87
CA CYS A 155 -0.70 7.74 9.22
C CYS A 155 -2.17 8.14 9.17
N TYR A 156 -3.09 7.19 8.97
CA TYR A 156 -4.52 7.48 8.92
C TYR A 156 -5.37 6.49 9.72
N GLY A 157 -6.59 6.93 10.06
CA GLY A 157 -7.54 6.22 10.90
C GLY A 157 -7.85 6.98 12.19
N GLN A 158 -8.85 6.50 12.93
CA GLN A 158 -9.31 7.14 14.15
C GLN A 158 -9.34 6.12 15.28
N SER A 159 -8.30 6.13 16.11
CA SER A 159 -8.20 5.29 17.32
C SER A 159 -7.50 6.06 18.43
N LYS A 160 -7.88 5.78 19.67
CA LYS A 160 -7.11 6.23 20.83
C LYS A 160 -5.72 5.60 20.80
N SER A 161 -4.72 6.36 21.26
CA SER A 161 -3.38 5.82 21.48
C SER A 161 -3.41 4.82 22.62
N THR A 162 -2.71 3.70 22.46
CA THR A 162 -2.71 2.60 23.45
C THR A 162 -1.31 2.03 23.60
N ILE A 163 -0.96 1.55 24.78
CA ILE A 163 0.27 0.79 25.00
C ILE A 163 -0.08 -0.67 25.19
N SER A 164 0.55 -1.54 24.39
CA SER A 164 0.43 -3.00 24.53
C SER A 164 1.80 -3.63 24.38
N LYS A 165 2.16 -4.50 25.34
CA LYS A 165 3.49 -5.16 25.39
C LYS A 165 4.66 -4.16 25.27
N GLY A 166 4.49 -2.95 25.83
CA GLY A 166 5.49 -1.88 25.80
C GLY A 166 5.55 -1.07 24.50
N ILE A 167 4.82 -1.46 23.45
CA ILE A 167 4.74 -0.72 22.18
C ILE A 167 3.59 0.28 22.26
N LEU A 168 3.90 1.53 21.95
CA LEU A 168 2.92 2.60 21.86
C LEU A 168 2.34 2.62 20.45
N LYS A 169 1.03 2.37 20.32
CA LYS A 169 0.31 2.52 19.06
C LYS A 169 -0.26 3.94 18.98
N VAL A 170 0.05 4.66 17.91
CA VAL A 170 -0.38 6.04 17.67
C VAL A 170 -0.95 6.16 16.27
N VAL A 171 -2.15 6.73 16.13
CA VAL A 171 -2.92 6.71 14.87
C VAL A 171 -3.39 8.10 14.47
N GLY A 172 -3.31 8.39 13.16
CA GLY A 172 -3.90 9.58 12.55
C GLY A 172 -3.28 10.87 13.10
N GLN A 173 -4.14 11.80 13.53
CA GLN A 173 -3.73 13.08 14.10
C GLN A 173 -2.65 12.94 15.18
N ASN A 174 -2.77 11.96 16.08
CA ASN A 174 -1.79 11.78 17.15
C ASN A 174 -0.41 11.39 16.62
N PHE A 175 -0.35 10.64 15.51
CA PHE A 175 0.92 10.22 14.92
C PHE A 175 1.61 11.42 14.27
N TRP A 176 0.87 12.17 13.44
CA TRP A 176 1.39 13.40 12.84
C TRP A 176 1.82 14.42 13.90
N TYR A 177 1.04 14.57 14.97
CA TYR A 177 1.41 15.42 16.10
C TYR A 177 2.69 14.95 16.81
N LEU A 178 2.87 13.63 17.00
CA LEU A 178 4.06 13.07 17.64
C LEU A 178 5.36 13.43 16.89
N ILE A 179 5.32 13.42 15.55
CA ILE A 179 6.51 13.66 14.72
C ILE A 179 6.67 15.12 14.27
N SER A 180 5.70 15.99 14.53
CA SER A 180 5.73 17.40 14.08
C SER A 180 5.52 18.44 15.17
N GLY A 181 4.85 18.07 16.27
CA GLY A 181 4.32 19.02 17.25
C GLY A 181 3.12 19.86 16.75
N ASP A 182 2.64 19.64 15.52
CA ASP A 182 1.52 20.37 14.93
C ASP A 182 0.23 19.53 14.95
N LYS A 183 -0.85 20.12 15.46
CA LYS A 183 -2.15 19.44 15.63
C LYS A 183 -2.94 19.37 14.34
N ASP A 184 -2.64 20.22 13.38
CA ASP A 184 -3.41 20.41 12.15
C ASP A 184 -2.72 19.79 10.92
N LEU A 185 -1.44 19.40 11.02
CA LEU A 185 -0.67 18.80 9.92
C LEU A 185 -1.37 17.67 9.17
N TYR A 186 -2.10 16.80 9.86
CA TYR A 186 -2.81 15.69 9.22
C TYR A 186 -3.89 16.16 8.21
N LYS A 187 -4.43 17.36 8.37
CA LYS A 187 -5.33 18.00 7.41
C LYS A 187 -4.54 18.67 6.31
N ASP A 188 -3.50 19.41 6.69
CA ASP A 188 -2.74 20.23 5.74
C ASP A 188 -2.04 19.38 4.67
N ILE A 189 -1.69 18.13 4.99
CA ILE A 189 -1.14 17.15 4.03
C ILE A 189 -2.13 16.79 2.90
N ILE A 190 -3.45 16.84 3.11
CA ILE A 190 -4.42 16.33 2.11
C ILE A 190 -4.65 17.28 0.95
N GLU A 191 -4.55 18.59 1.18
CA GLU A 191 -4.81 19.63 0.19
C GLU A 191 -3.88 19.53 -1.04
N PRO A 192 -2.53 19.45 -0.89
CA PRO A 192 -1.65 19.30 -2.04
C PRO A 192 -1.87 18.00 -2.81
N ILE A 193 -2.22 16.91 -2.12
CA ILE A 193 -2.48 15.60 -2.73
C ILE A 193 -3.71 15.70 -3.66
N GLY A 194 -4.78 16.33 -3.18
CA GLY A 194 -6.04 16.43 -3.92
C GLY A 194 -5.97 17.34 -5.15
N TYR A 195 -5.26 18.46 -5.06
CA TYR A 195 -5.13 19.42 -6.16
C TYR A 195 -4.41 18.79 -7.37
N LYS A 196 -3.28 18.10 -7.14
CA LYS A 196 -2.44 17.52 -8.20
C LYS A 196 -3.07 16.31 -8.87
N ALA A 197 -3.88 15.53 -8.15
CA ALA A 197 -4.60 14.41 -8.72
C ALA A 197 -5.56 14.82 -9.85
N LYS A 198 -6.10 16.05 -9.80
CA LYS A 198 -7.06 16.55 -10.78
C LYS A 198 -6.42 16.91 -12.13
N GLU A 199 -5.16 17.37 -12.14
CA GLU A 199 -4.47 17.84 -13.34
C GLU A 199 -4.10 16.71 -14.31
N HIS A 200 -3.99 15.46 -13.83
CA HIS A 200 -3.52 14.31 -14.62
C HIS A 200 -4.63 13.37 -15.11
N ASN A 201 -5.90 13.75 -14.94
CA ASN A 201 -7.02 12.83 -15.10
C ASN A 201 -7.41 12.52 -16.57
N ASP A 202 -7.35 13.51 -17.47
CA ASP A 202 -7.98 13.37 -18.80
C ASP A 202 -7.27 12.35 -19.71
N SER A 203 -5.94 12.37 -19.74
CA SER A 203 -5.14 11.41 -20.53
C SER A 203 -5.21 9.99 -19.96
N PHE A 204 -5.27 9.88 -18.62
CA PHE A 204 -5.38 8.62 -17.92
C PHE A 204 -6.72 7.92 -18.19
N VAL A 205 -7.83 8.67 -18.10
CA VAL A 205 -9.18 8.15 -18.38
C VAL A 205 -9.28 7.59 -19.80
N LYS A 206 -8.74 8.33 -20.78
CA LYS A 206 -8.74 7.88 -22.18
C LYS A 206 -7.95 6.58 -22.37
N THR A 207 -6.70 6.55 -21.89
CA THR A 207 -5.82 5.37 -22.01
C THR A 207 -6.43 4.16 -21.32
N LYS A 208 -7.03 4.35 -20.13
CA LYS A 208 -7.74 3.28 -19.41
C LYS A 208 -8.89 2.70 -20.23
N ALA A 209 -9.72 3.56 -20.84
CA ALA A 209 -10.84 3.13 -21.67
C ALA A 209 -10.39 2.34 -22.91
N GLU A 210 -9.36 2.81 -23.61
CA GLU A 210 -8.77 2.12 -24.76
C GLU A 210 -8.25 0.72 -24.37
N LYS A 211 -7.57 0.63 -23.22
CA LYS A 211 -7.07 -0.64 -22.69
C LYS A 211 -8.19 -1.62 -22.35
N ILE A 212 -9.26 -1.15 -21.71
CA ILE A 212 -10.43 -1.98 -21.39
C ILE A 212 -11.08 -2.50 -22.66
N ASN A 213 -11.25 -1.66 -23.68
CA ASN A 213 -11.84 -2.07 -24.96
C ASN A 213 -11.01 -3.16 -25.65
N LEU A 214 -9.69 -2.96 -25.72
CA LEU A 214 -8.77 -3.93 -26.32
C LEU A 214 -8.82 -5.29 -25.60
N LEU A 215 -8.73 -5.28 -24.26
CA LEU A 215 -8.76 -6.50 -23.45
C LEU A 215 -10.13 -7.17 -23.48
N THR A 216 -11.20 -6.40 -23.57
CA THR A 216 -12.56 -6.94 -23.73
C THR A 216 -12.68 -7.69 -25.05
N MET A 217 -12.19 -7.11 -26.15
CA MET A 217 -12.21 -7.77 -27.46
C MET A 217 -11.47 -9.12 -27.40
N GLN A 218 -10.26 -9.14 -26.82
CA GLN A 218 -9.48 -10.37 -26.66
C GLN A 218 -10.18 -11.38 -25.74
N PHE A 219 -10.77 -10.92 -24.63
CA PHE A 219 -11.50 -11.80 -23.71
C PHE A 219 -12.73 -12.44 -24.36
N VAL A 220 -13.49 -11.67 -25.14
CA VAL A 220 -14.68 -12.17 -25.85
C VAL A 220 -14.28 -13.21 -26.90
N GLU A 221 -13.19 -12.96 -27.64
CA GLU A 221 -12.69 -13.88 -28.66
C GLU A 221 -12.27 -15.24 -28.06
N GLU A 222 -11.62 -15.24 -26.89
CA GLU A 222 -11.06 -16.45 -26.29
C GLU A 222 -12.01 -17.16 -25.29
N PHE A 223 -12.83 -16.41 -24.54
CA PHE A 223 -13.57 -16.93 -23.38
C PHE A 223 -15.09 -16.70 -23.42
N CYS A 224 -15.67 -16.25 -24.54
CA CYS A 224 -17.12 -16.18 -24.71
C CYS A 224 -17.64 -17.15 -25.77
N HIS A 225 -18.86 -17.61 -25.59
CA HIS A 225 -19.64 -18.31 -26.60
C HIS A 225 -20.16 -17.34 -27.66
N ALA A 226 -20.64 -17.88 -28.80
CA ALA A 226 -21.17 -17.08 -29.91
C ALA A 226 -22.41 -16.25 -29.54
N ASP A 227 -23.13 -16.62 -28.46
CA ASP A 227 -24.26 -15.86 -27.92
C ASP A 227 -23.82 -14.71 -26.98
N GLY A 228 -22.51 -14.55 -26.78
CA GLY A 228 -21.91 -13.54 -25.91
C GLY A 228 -21.80 -13.94 -24.44
N SER A 229 -22.26 -15.13 -24.05
CA SER A 229 -22.11 -15.62 -22.68
C SER A 229 -20.68 -16.08 -22.39
N ILE A 230 -20.21 -15.90 -21.15
CA ILE A 230 -18.86 -16.31 -20.75
C ILE A 230 -18.78 -17.83 -20.63
N ASN A 231 -17.79 -18.43 -21.28
CA ASN A 231 -17.44 -19.85 -21.18
C ASN A 231 -16.66 -20.11 -19.88
N TRP A 232 -17.39 -20.16 -18.77
CA TRP A 232 -16.82 -20.41 -17.44
C TRP A 232 -16.03 -21.72 -17.33
N PRO A 233 -16.50 -22.87 -17.88
CA PRO A 233 -15.70 -24.11 -17.87
C PRO A 233 -14.31 -23.93 -18.46
N LEU A 234 -14.20 -23.29 -19.64
CA LEU A 234 -12.91 -23.04 -20.29
C LEU A 234 -12.04 -22.11 -19.44
N LEU A 235 -12.60 -21.02 -18.91
CA LEU A 235 -11.85 -20.09 -18.07
C LEU A 235 -11.27 -20.77 -16.82
N VAL A 236 -12.06 -21.64 -16.17
CA VAL A 236 -11.61 -22.41 -14.99
C VAL A 236 -10.55 -23.44 -15.39
N GLU A 237 -10.74 -24.15 -16.50
CA GLU A 237 -9.76 -25.12 -17.00
C GLU A 237 -8.40 -24.47 -17.29
N VAL A 238 -8.38 -23.33 -17.98
CA VAL A 238 -7.15 -22.59 -18.28
C VAL A 238 -6.50 -22.03 -17.00
N ASN A 239 -7.28 -21.60 -16.01
CA ASN A 239 -6.75 -21.03 -14.77
C ASN A 239 -6.23 -22.08 -13.78
N CYS A 240 -7.00 -23.15 -13.56
CA CYS A 240 -6.82 -24.11 -12.48
C CYS A 240 -6.36 -25.50 -12.95
N GLY A 241 -6.50 -25.83 -14.22
CA GLY A 241 -6.23 -27.17 -14.75
C GLY A 241 -4.75 -27.52 -14.71
N ASN A 242 -4.35 -28.37 -13.77
CA ASN A 242 -2.94 -28.75 -13.60
C ASN A 242 -2.72 -30.15 -12.99
N LEU A 243 -3.65 -31.10 -13.20
CA LEU A 243 -3.56 -32.43 -12.58
C LEU A 243 -2.27 -33.16 -12.98
N ASP A 244 -1.33 -33.25 -12.03
CA ASP A 244 -0.08 -33.99 -12.14
C ASP A 244 0.15 -34.96 -10.97
N LEU A 245 -0.72 -34.94 -9.94
CA LEU A 245 -0.64 -35.79 -8.75
C LEU A 245 -0.62 -37.28 -9.11
N ASP A 246 -1.37 -37.69 -10.14
CA ASP A 246 -1.36 -39.07 -10.62
C ASP A 246 0.05 -39.50 -11.06
N LYS A 247 0.85 -38.59 -11.65
CA LYS A 247 2.24 -38.88 -12.03
C LYS A 247 3.17 -38.87 -10.82
N MET A 248 2.89 -38.04 -9.81
CA MET A 248 3.70 -37.95 -8.60
C MET A 248 3.56 -39.18 -7.70
N PHE A 249 2.40 -39.82 -7.69
CA PHE A 249 2.10 -40.97 -6.82
C PHE A 249 1.99 -42.31 -7.56
N SER A 250 2.17 -42.36 -8.89
CA SER A 250 2.23 -43.61 -9.67
C SER A 250 3.65 -44.18 -9.84
N ALA A 251 4.67 -43.55 -9.25
CA ALA A 251 6.00 -44.15 -9.16
C ALA A 251 6.06 -45.09 -7.94
N ASP A 252 5.35 -46.22 -8.02
CA ASP A 252 5.55 -47.47 -7.26
C ASP A 252 4.36 -48.46 -7.48
N GLN A 253 4.08 -48.80 -8.75
CA GLN A 253 3.34 -50.02 -9.13
C GLN A 253 3.98 -50.70 -10.33
#